data_AF-A0A7J8TZC8-F1
#
_entry.id   AF-A0A7J8TZC8-F1
#
_cell.length_a   1.000
_cell.length_b   1.000
_cell.length_c   1.000
_cell.angle_alpha   90.00
_cell.angle_beta   90.00
_cell.angle_gamma   90.00
#
_symmetry.space_group_name_H-M   'P 1'
#
loop_
_entity.id
_entity.type
_entity.pdbx_description
1 polymer ?
#
loop_
_entity_poly.entity_id
_entity_poly.type
_entity_poly.pdbx_seq_one_letter_code
_entity_poly.pdbx_strand_id
1 'polypeptide(L)'
;MEMSLLETLLRDISSFLNFSSSENIDSEPVQKYYQAAEEILKVLKPIILNAIFDSEITSDEVLSKAFEELGVSVEELLLQFERWQPFRVLQVESLISEIRNSCLDIFRVLKSSHRHLPYELSPASLELHLQKIKHVGYEQTSSVIKEAKRDQVGNFGPSSEILLRIAESLSLNSNMEILIEAVALEKLKENTAQAKKIA
;
A
#
# COMPACT_ATOMS: atom_id res chain seq x y z
N MET A 1 10.79 -28.54 -2.12
CA MET A 1 11.60 -27.47 -2.73
C MET A 1 11.10 -26.20 -2.09
N GLU A 2 11.93 -25.54 -1.28
CA GLU A 2 11.59 -24.26 -0.66
C GLU A 2 11.48 -23.21 -1.78
N MET A 3 10.40 -22.43 -1.78
CA MET A 3 10.27 -21.32 -2.72
C MET A 3 11.30 -20.25 -2.36
N SER A 4 11.97 -19.71 -3.37
CA SER A 4 12.83 -18.55 -3.19
C SER A 4 12.00 -17.31 -2.83
N LEU A 5 12.67 -16.31 -2.27
CA LEU A 5 12.07 -15.03 -1.89
C LEU A 5 11.37 -14.35 -3.07
N LEU A 6 11.98 -14.39 -4.27
CA LEU A 6 11.43 -13.79 -5.48
C LEU A 6 10.22 -14.55 -6.03
N GLU A 7 10.22 -15.89 -5.97
CA GLU A 7 9.05 -16.69 -6.34
C GLU A 7 7.86 -16.39 -5.44
N THR A 8 8.11 -16.28 -4.13
CA THR A 8 7.10 -15.90 -3.13
C THR A 8 6.53 -14.52 -3.43
N LEU A 9 7.40 -13.51 -3.60
CA LEU A 9 7.00 -12.15 -3.94
C LEU A 9 6.20 -12.08 -5.26
N LEU A 10 6.64 -12.78 -6.31
CA LEU A 10 5.93 -12.80 -7.60
C LEU A 10 4.55 -13.43 -7.48
N ARG A 11 4.41 -14.49 -6.68
CA ARG A 11 3.12 -15.13 -6.39
C ARG A 11 2.21 -14.16 -5.64
N ASP A 12 2.72 -13.46 -4.64
CA ASP A 12 1.92 -12.56 -3.81
C ASP A 12 1.49 -11.32 -4.61
N ILE A 13 2.38 -10.74 -5.41
CA ILE A 13 2.03 -9.69 -6.37
C ILE A 13 0.97 -10.19 -7.37
N SER A 14 1.12 -11.41 -7.89
CA SER A 14 0.14 -11.96 -8.84
C SER A 14 -1.22 -12.18 -8.19
N SER A 15 -1.24 -12.64 -6.95
CA SER A 15 -2.47 -12.82 -6.16
C SER A 15 -3.14 -11.47 -5.92
N PHE A 16 -2.36 -10.45 -5.55
CA PHE A 16 -2.84 -9.08 -5.42
C PHE A 16 -3.45 -8.56 -6.73
N LEU A 17 -2.75 -8.64 -7.86
CA LEU A 17 -3.25 -8.12 -9.14
C LEU A 17 -4.53 -8.85 -9.63
N ASN A 18 -4.69 -10.12 -9.26
CA ASN A 18 -5.88 -10.90 -9.56
C ASN A 18 -7.06 -10.59 -8.62
N PHE A 19 -6.81 -9.92 -7.48
CA PHE A 19 -7.85 -9.51 -6.54
C PHE A 19 -8.86 -8.53 -7.17
N SER A 20 -8.44 -7.79 -8.21
CA SER A 20 -9.29 -6.92 -9.05
C SER A 20 -10.59 -7.59 -9.55
N SER A 21 -10.60 -8.92 -9.67
CA SER A 21 -11.74 -9.69 -10.15
C SER A 21 -12.73 -10.13 -9.05
N SER A 22 -12.45 -9.80 -7.79
CA SER A 22 -13.27 -10.19 -6.65
C SER A 22 -14.41 -9.19 -6.38
N GLU A 23 -15.56 -9.70 -5.93
CA GLU A 23 -16.73 -8.93 -5.46
C GLU A 23 -16.42 -7.99 -4.26
N ASN A 24 -15.19 -7.99 -3.73
CA ASN A 24 -14.80 -7.18 -2.59
C ASN A 24 -14.39 -5.73 -2.95
N ILE A 25 -14.30 -5.39 -4.24
CA ILE A 25 -13.93 -4.05 -4.74
C ILE A 25 -15.17 -3.26 -5.18
N ASP A 26 -16.28 -3.42 -4.47
CA ASP A 26 -17.56 -2.82 -4.88
C ASP A 26 -17.75 -1.37 -4.37
N SER A 27 -16.84 -0.87 -3.52
CA SER A 27 -16.88 0.52 -3.05
C SER A 27 -15.78 1.39 -3.68
N GLU A 28 -16.13 2.63 -3.99
CA GLU A 28 -15.24 3.65 -4.55
C GLU A 28 -13.89 3.78 -3.80
N PRO A 29 -13.84 3.87 -2.44
CA PRO A 29 -12.59 4.02 -1.71
C PRO A 29 -11.70 2.78 -1.85
N VAL A 30 -12.27 1.56 -1.76
CA VAL A 30 -11.52 0.32 -1.97
C VAL A 30 -10.85 0.33 -3.35
N GLN A 31 -11.63 0.65 -4.38
CA GLN A 31 -11.15 0.67 -5.76
C GLN A 31 -10.02 1.69 -5.94
N LYS A 32 -10.18 2.89 -5.42
CA LYS A 32 -9.19 3.97 -5.49
C LYS A 32 -7.86 3.58 -4.85
N TYR A 33 -7.87 3.03 -3.65
CA TYR A 33 -6.64 2.61 -2.96
C TYR A 33 -6.03 1.36 -3.60
N TYR A 34 -6.86 0.41 -4.03
CA TYR A 34 -6.41 -0.77 -4.75
C TYR A 34 -5.70 -0.39 -6.05
N GLN A 35 -6.29 0.48 -6.88
CA GLN A 35 -5.70 0.95 -8.13
C GLN A 35 -4.34 1.60 -7.93
N ALA A 36 -4.17 2.41 -6.87
CA ALA A 36 -2.88 3.02 -6.57
C ALA A 36 -1.78 1.98 -6.32
N ALA A 37 -2.06 0.94 -5.53
CA ALA A 37 -1.10 -0.15 -5.32
C ALA A 37 -0.90 -0.97 -6.60
N GLU A 38 -1.98 -1.25 -7.33
CA GLU A 38 -2.00 -2.02 -8.55
C GLU A 38 -1.11 -1.40 -9.64
N GLU A 39 -1.20 -0.08 -9.83
CA GLU A 39 -0.36 0.65 -10.80
C GLU A 39 1.13 0.52 -10.48
N ILE A 40 1.51 0.61 -9.21
CA ILE A 40 2.90 0.44 -8.77
C ILE A 40 3.38 -0.99 -9.05
N LEU A 41 2.58 -1.99 -8.65
CA LEU A 41 2.95 -3.39 -8.78
C LEU A 41 2.94 -3.89 -10.23
N LYS A 42 2.10 -3.32 -11.10
CA LYS A 42 2.11 -3.57 -12.56
C LYS A 42 3.41 -3.11 -13.22
N VAL A 43 4.02 -2.03 -12.72
CA VAL A 43 5.32 -1.56 -13.18
C VAL A 43 6.43 -2.49 -12.72
N LEU A 44 6.39 -2.95 -11.47
CA LEU A 44 7.46 -3.76 -10.88
C LEU A 44 7.46 -5.22 -11.35
N LYS A 45 6.30 -5.88 -11.42
CA LYS A 45 6.18 -7.31 -11.76
C LYS A 45 6.97 -7.74 -13.01
N PRO A 46 6.86 -7.09 -14.18
CA PRO A 46 7.60 -7.52 -15.38
C PRO A 46 9.11 -7.33 -15.22
N ILE A 47 9.57 -6.38 -14.42
CA ILE A 47 11.00 -6.16 -14.15
C ILE A 47 11.56 -7.30 -13.32
N ILE A 48 10.85 -7.71 -12.26
CA ILE A 48 11.27 -8.85 -11.46
C ILE A 48 11.34 -10.10 -12.35
N LEU A 49 10.28 -10.37 -13.12
CA LEU A 49 10.17 -11.57 -13.95
C LEU A 49 11.22 -11.65 -15.06
N ASN A 50 11.43 -10.56 -15.80
CA ASN A 50 12.23 -10.60 -17.04
C ASN A 50 13.69 -10.21 -16.84
N ALA A 51 14.01 -9.45 -15.79
CA ALA A 51 15.33 -8.84 -15.66
C ALA A 51 16.08 -9.18 -14.37
N ILE A 52 15.38 -9.67 -13.35
CA ILE A 52 15.99 -9.95 -12.04
C ILE A 52 15.98 -11.44 -11.73
N PHE A 53 14.90 -12.16 -12.04
CA PHE A 53 14.70 -13.54 -11.64
C PHE A 53 15.89 -14.48 -11.96
N ASP A 54 16.44 -14.37 -13.17
CA ASP A 54 17.58 -15.20 -13.65
C ASP A 54 18.94 -14.48 -13.56
N SER A 55 19.00 -13.32 -12.89
CA SER A 55 20.20 -12.48 -12.84
C SER A 55 21.04 -12.74 -11.59
N GLU A 56 22.37 -12.65 -11.73
CA GLU A 56 23.30 -12.68 -10.58
C GLU A 56 23.07 -11.53 -9.59
N ILE A 57 22.33 -10.49 -9.99
CA ILE A 57 21.98 -9.32 -9.16
C ILE A 57 21.15 -9.73 -7.93
N THR A 58 20.48 -10.88 -7.96
CA THR A 58 19.71 -11.44 -6.84
C THR A 58 20.55 -11.79 -5.59
N SER A 59 21.87 -11.88 -5.74
CA SER A 59 22.81 -12.10 -4.62
C SER A 59 23.10 -10.86 -3.78
N ASP A 60 22.61 -9.69 -4.18
CA ASP A 60 22.80 -8.44 -3.44
C ASP A 60 21.92 -8.42 -2.17
N GLU A 61 22.56 -8.29 -1.01
CA GLU A 61 21.91 -8.32 0.30
C GLU A 61 20.95 -7.13 0.50
N VAL A 62 21.32 -5.95 0.00
CA VAL A 62 20.48 -4.74 0.09
C VAL A 62 19.23 -4.91 -0.77
N LEU A 63 19.40 -5.47 -1.97
CA LEU A 63 18.29 -5.76 -2.85
C LEU A 63 17.36 -6.85 -2.29
N SER A 64 17.94 -7.91 -1.71
CA SER A 64 17.19 -9.01 -1.07
C SER A 64 16.32 -8.49 0.08
N LYS A 65 16.88 -7.62 0.93
CA LYS A 65 16.13 -6.97 2.01
C LYS A 65 14.98 -6.11 1.48
N ALA A 66 15.21 -5.33 0.43
CA ALA A 66 14.16 -4.51 -0.17
C ALA A 66 13.02 -5.34 -0.78
N PHE A 67 13.32 -6.53 -1.32
CA PHE A 67 12.30 -7.47 -1.78
C PHE A 67 11.54 -8.13 -0.63
N GLU A 68 12.20 -8.43 0.49
CA GLU A 68 11.55 -8.97 1.69
C GLU A 68 10.54 -7.96 2.27
N GLU A 69 10.99 -6.71 2.48
CA GLU A 69 10.15 -5.61 2.98
C GLU A 69 8.95 -5.35 2.06
N LEU A 70 9.18 -5.39 0.75
CA LEU A 70 8.11 -5.30 -0.23
C LEU A 70 7.12 -6.46 -0.12
N GLY A 71 7.61 -7.70 0.02
CA GLY A 71 6.76 -8.89 0.15
C GLY A 71 5.82 -8.80 1.34
N VAL A 72 6.37 -8.45 2.51
CA VAL A 72 5.59 -8.24 3.73
C VAL A 72 4.52 -7.16 3.52
N SER A 73 4.90 -6.04 2.90
CA SER A 73 3.97 -4.93 2.64
C SER A 73 2.84 -5.32 1.68
N VAL A 74 3.14 -6.12 0.64
CA VAL A 74 2.15 -6.61 -0.34
C VAL A 74 1.20 -7.62 0.30
N GLU A 75 1.71 -8.55 1.09
CA GLU A 75 0.91 -9.54 1.82
C GLU A 75 -0.04 -8.84 2.81
N GLU A 76 0.49 -7.93 3.63
CA GLU A 76 -0.32 -7.20 4.60
C GLU A 76 -1.39 -6.34 3.90
N LEU A 77 -1.03 -5.68 2.80
CA LEU A 77 -1.97 -4.88 2.03
C LEU A 77 -3.11 -5.73 1.44
N LEU A 78 -2.81 -6.93 0.95
CA LEU A 78 -3.83 -7.87 0.46
C LEU A 78 -4.81 -8.24 1.58
N LEU A 79 -4.31 -8.55 2.77
CA LEU A 79 -5.15 -8.83 3.95
C LEU A 79 -6.03 -7.65 4.35
N GLN A 80 -5.55 -6.40 4.19
CA GLN A 80 -6.38 -5.22 4.44
C GLN A 80 -7.54 -5.13 3.44
N PHE A 81 -7.33 -5.50 2.16
CA PHE A 81 -8.40 -5.47 1.16
C PHE A 81 -9.40 -6.63 1.31
N GLU A 82 -8.94 -7.83 1.69
CA GLU A 82 -9.84 -8.96 2.00
C GLU A 82 -10.77 -8.66 3.18
N ARG A 83 -10.30 -7.85 4.13
CA ARG A 83 -11.05 -7.46 5.33
C ARG A 83 -11.23 -5.95 5.38
N TRP A 84 -11.59 -5.37 4.24
CA TRP A 84 -11.70 -3.93 4.12
C TRP A 84 -12.64 -3.35 5.18
N GLN A 85 -12.17 -2.31 5.86
CA GLN A 85 -12.95 -1.50 6.77
C GLN A 85 -12.51 -0.03 6.62
N PRO A 86 -13.45 0.94 6.58
CA PRO A 86 -13.11 2.35 6.39
C PRO A 86 -12.06 2.90 7.37
N PHE A 87 -12.08 2.54 8.66
CA PHE A 87 -11.10 3.04 9.65
C PHE A 87 -9.66 2.61 9.36
N ARG A 88 -9.47 1.55 8.56
CA ARG A 88 -8.15 1.02 8.19
C ARG A 88 -7.50 1.80 7.07
N VAL A 89 -8.17 2.83 6.51
CA VAL A 89 -7.63 3.63 5.41
C VAL A 89 -6.23 4.16 5.70
N LEU A 90 -5.95 4.58 6.95
CA LEU A 90 -4.63 5.10 7.33
C LEU A 90 -3.54 4.02 7.27
N GLN A 91 -3.88 2.77 7.60
CA GLN A 91 -2.96 1.63 7.49
C GLN A 91 -2.70 1.30 6.03
N VAL A 92 -3.75 1.28 5.21
CA VAL A 92 -3.66 1.06 3.76
C VAL A 92 -2.79 2.12 3.09
N GLU A 93 -2.99 3.40 3.42
CA GLU A 93 -2.15 4.49 2.90
C GLU A 93 -0.67 4.34 3.30
N SER A 94 -0.41 3.87 4.52
CA SER A 94 0.95 3.59 5.00
C SER A 94 1.59 2.49 4.17
N LEU A 95 0.90 1.35 4.01
CA LEU A 95 1.37 0.20 3.26
C LEU A 95 1.62 0.53 1.78
N ILE A 96 0.73 1.30 1.13
CA ILE A 96 0.96 1.77 -0.24
C ILE A 96 2.23 2.63 -0.33
N SER A 97 2.48 3.47 0.68
CA SER A 97 3.69 4.29 0.75
C SER A 97 4.94 3.44 0.97
N GLU A 98 4.86 2.39 1.79
CA GLU A 98 5.94 1.42 2.03
C GLU A 98 6.26 0.60 0.77
N ILE A 99 5.24 0.11 0.05
CA ILE A 99 5.40 -0.54 -1.26
C ILE A 99 6.09 0.42 -2.23
N ARG A 100 5.62 1.67 -2.32
CA ARG A 100 6.22 2.68 -3.20
C ARG A 100 7.70 2.90 -2.86
N ASN A 101 8.03 3.09 -1.59
CA ASN A 101 9.40 3.33 -1.15
C ASN A 101 10.31 2.13 -1.41
N SER A 102 9.84 0.91 -1.09
CA SER A 102 10.56 -0.33 -1.37
C SER A 102 10.85 -0.49 -2.84
N CYS A 103 9.87 -0.19 -3.72
CA CYS A 103 10.10 -0.14 -5.16
C CYS A 103 11.19 0.87 -5.51
N LEU A 104 11.10 2.11 -5.03
CA LEU A 104 12.08 3.16 -5.31
C LEU A 104 13.50 2.78 -4.87
N ASP A 105 13.63 2.07 -3.75
CA ASP A 105 14.91 1.58 -3.25
C ASP A 105 15.45 0.45 -4.14
N ILE A 106 14.61 -0.50 -4.57
CA ILE A 106 14.97 -1.51 -5.58
C ILE A 106 15.52 -0.83 -6.85
N PHE A 107 14.79 0.13 -7.42
CA PHE A 107 15.23 0.85 -8.62
C PHE A 107 16.53 1.64 -8.40
N ARG A 108 16.74 2.20 -7.20
CA ARG A 108 17.97 2.92 -6.86
C ARG A 108 19.16 1.97 -6.80
N VAL A 109 19.01 0.83 -6.16
CA VAL A 109 20.05 -0.21 -6.08
C VAL A 109 20.40 -0.69 -7.47
N LEU A 110 19.39 -1.02 -8.30
CA LEU A 110 19.59 -1.42 -9.70
C LEU A 110 20.37 -0.36 -10.49
N LYS A 111 19.99 0.92 -10.38
CA LYS A 111 20.67 2.03 -11.08
C LYS A 111 22.13 2.21 -10.64
N SER A 112 22.44 1.93 -9.38
CA SER A 112 23.81 2.03 -8.82
C SER A 112 24.67 0.79 -9.05
N SER A 113 24.05 -0.32 -9.45
CA SER A 113 24.76 -1.57 -9.72
C SER A 113 25.62 -1.42 -10.98
N HIS A 114 26.91 -1.72 -10.85
CA HIS A 114 27.87 -1.68 -11.96
C HIS A 114 27.86 -2.98 -12.79
N ARG A 115 26.96 -3.92 -12.45
CA ARG A 115 26.83 -5.21 -13.16
C ARG A 115 26.13 -4.98 -14.50
N HIS A 116 26.35 -5.88 -15.46
CA HIS A 116 25.66 -5.85 -16.73
C HIS A 116 24.15 -6.03 -16.51
N LEU A 117 23.44 -4.91 -16.44
CA LEU A 117 21.99 -4.89 -16.41
C LEU A 117 21.45 -5.35 -17.77
N PRO A 118 20.38 -6.14 -17.79
CA PRO A 118 19.62 -6.41 -19.01
C PRO A 118 19.21 -5.11 -19.72
N TYR A 119 19.00 -5.17 -21.03
CA TYR A 119 18.62 -4.00 -21.84
C TYR A 119 17.33 -3.33 -21.33
N GLU A 120 16.41 -4.13 -20.80
CA GLU A 120 15.15 -3.73 -20.17
C GLU A 120 15.38 -2.80 -18.96
N LEU A 121 16.54 -2.92 -18.29
CA LEU A 121 16.98 -2.11 -17.16
C LEU A 121 18.03 -1.07 -17.55
N SER A 122 18.05 -0.63 -18.81
CA SER A 122 18.87 0.53 -19.21
C SER A 122 18.56 1.75 -18.32
N PRO A 123 19.54 2.64 -18.05
CA PRO A 123 19.33 3.79 -17.17
C PRO A 123 18.14 4.68 -17.55
N ALA A 124 17.89 4.84 -18.86
CA ALA A 124 16.75 5.60 -19.38
C ALA A 124 15.41 4.89 -19.11
N SER A 125 15.37 3.56 -19.27
CA SER A 125 14.22 2.74 -18.94
C SER A 125 13.92 2.77 -17.44
N LEU A 126 14.93 2.56 -16.59
CA LEU A 126 14.78 2.62 -15.13
C LEU A 126 14.25 3.98 -14.67
N GLU A 127 14.75 5.08 -15.23
CA GLU A 127 14.25 6.42 -14.91
C GLU A 127 12.77 6.56 -15.30
N LEU A 128 12.34 6.06 -16.46
CA LEU A 128 10.93 6.06 -16.86
C LEU A 128 10.03 5.29 -15.88
N HIS A 129 10.44 4.09 -15.45
CA HIS A 129 9.69 3.30 -14.48
C HIS A 129 9.62 3.98 -13.11
N LEU A 130 10.73 4.58 -12.68
CA LEU A 130 10.82 5.33 -11.43
C LEU A 130 9.93 6.58 -11.44
N GLN A 131 9.86 7.30 -12.56
CA GLN A 131 8.93 8.40 -12.73
C GLN A 131 7.47 7.92 -12.67
N LYS A 132 7.12 6.79 -13.30
CA LYS A 132 5.77 6.21 -13.20
C LYS A 132 5.38 5.96 -11.74
N ILE A 133 6.23 5.27 -10.98
CA ILE A 133 5.97 4.92 -9.56
C ILE A 133 5.83 6.16 -8.67
N LYS A 134 6.67 7.18 -8.87
CA LYS A 134 6.60 8.45 -8.12
C LYS A 134 5.30 9.21 -8.35
N HIS A 135 4.78 9.15 -9.58
CA HIS A 135 3.60 9.90 -9.98
C HIS A 135 2.29 9.15 -9.79
N VAL A 136 2.32 7.89 -9.32
CA VAL A 136 1.09 7.20 -8.89
C VAL A 136 0.50 7.98 -7.73
N GLY A 137 -0.53 8.76 -8.01
CA GLY A 137 -1.23 9.61 -7.07
C GLY A 137 -2.54 8.98 -6.64
N TYR A 138 -2.91 9.21 -5.39
CA TYR A 138 -4.27 8.99 -4.90
C TYR A 138 -4.57 10.10 -3.90
N GLU A 139 -5.81 10.57 -3.87
CA GLU A 139 -6.23 11.53 -2.85
C GLU A 139 -6.26 10.82 -1.49
N GLN A 140 -5.48 11.35 -0.55
CA GLN A 140 -5.22 10.73 0.75
C GLN A 140 -6.26 11.20 1.78
N THR A 141 -7.11 10.29 2.26
CA THR A 141 -7.99 10.54 3.41
C THR A 141 -7.18 11.00 4.62
N SER A 142 -5.92 10.56 4.78
CA SER A 142 -5.05 11.03 5.87
C SER A 142 -4.80 12.54 5.86
N SER A 143 -4.83 13.19 4.69
CA SER A 143 -4.65 14.64 4.59
C SER A 143 -5.83 15.38 5.21
N VAL A 144 -7.05 14.93 4.95
CA VAL A 144 -8.30 15.44 5.50
C VAL A 144 -8.37 15.17 7.01
N ILE A 145 -7.96 13.98 7.45
CA ILE A 145 -7.91 13.64 8.89
C ILE A 145 -6.89 14.53 9.63
N LYS A 146 -5.72 14.79 9.03
CA LYS A 146 -4.72 15.71 9.59
C LYS A 146 -5.25 17.14 9.67
N GLU A 147 -6.06 17.56 8.70
CA GLU A 147 -6.75 18.85 8.71
C GLU A 147 -7.77 18.91 9.85
N ALA A 148 -8.62 17.89 10.00
CA ALA A 148 -9.58 17.77 11.10
C ALA A 148 -8.90 17.85 12.47
N LYS A 149 -7.74 17.21 12.62
CA LYS A 149 -6.96 17.26 13.86
C LYS A 149 -6.41 18.66 14.15
N ARG A 150 -6.08 19.46 13.12
CA ARG A 150 -5.64 20.86 13.30
C ARG A 150 -6.79 21.81 13.58
N ASP A 151 -7.96 21.53 13.00
CA ASP A 151 -9.19 22.32 13.17
C ASP A 151 -9.82 22.16 14.56
N GLN A 152 -9.45 21.10 15.29
CA GLN A 152 -9.83 20.94 16.70
C GLN A 152 -9.22 22.07 17.56
N VAL A 153 -10.05 23.05 17.92
CA VAL A 153 -9.68 24.14 18.83
C VAL A 153 -10.25 23.85 20.22
N GLY A 154 -9.40 23.48 21.18
CA GLY A 154 -9.81 23.21 22.56
C GLY A 154 -10.68 21.95 22.68
N ASN A 155 -11.86 22.08 23.30
CA ASN A 155 -12.83 20.98 23.46
C ASN A 155 -13.86 20.91 22.32
N PHE A 156 -13.77 21.79 21.32
CA PHE A 156 -14.68 21.79 20.19
C PHE A 156 -14.19 20.79 19.13
N GLY A 157 -15.12 19.98 18.61
CA GLY A 157 -14.82 19.04 17.53
C GLY A 157 -14.48 19.74 16.21
N PRO A 158 -14.04 18.99 15.19
CA PRO A 158 -13.82 19.53 13.86
C PRO A 158 -15.10 20.14 13.29
N SER A 159 -14.96 21.11 12.40
CA SER A 159 -16.05 21.68 11.62
C SER A 159 -16.82 20.62 10.84
N SER A 160 -18.13 20.86 10.65
CA SER A 160 -19.01 19.95 9.91
C SER A 160 -18.56 19.74 8.46
N GLU A 161 -17.94 20.75 7.84
CA GLU A 161 -17.38 20.67 6.49
C GLU A 161 -16.25 19.63 6.40
N ILE A 162 -15.31 19.66 7.35
CA ILE A 162 -14.21 18.68 7.37
C ILE A 162 -14.73 17.28 7.70
N LEU A 163 -15.70 17.16 8.61
CA LEU A 163 -16.34 15.87 8.92
C LEU A 163 -17.04 15.28 7.70
N LEU A 164 -17.72 16.12 6.89
CA LEU A 164 -18.36 15.69 5.65
C LEU A 164 -17.32 15.16 4.65
N ARG A 165 -16.21 15.88 4.45
CA ARG A 165 -15.11 15.42 3.59
C ARG A 165 -14.52 14.08 4.03
N ILE A 166 -14.41 13.84 5.34
CA ILE A 166 -13.97 12.53 5.87
C ILE A 166 -15.00 11.44 5.53
N ALA A 167 -16.28 11.72 5.76
CA ALA A 167 -17.34 10.76 5.46
C ALA A 167 -17.40 10.42 3.96
N GLU A 168 -17.31 11.42 3.09
CA GLU A 168 -17.24 11.26 1.63
C GLU A 168 -16.01 10.42 1.21
N SER A 169 -14.83 10.75 1.75
CA SER A 169 -13.59 10.03 1.44
C SER A 169 -13.60 8.55 1.86
N LEU A 170 -14.45 8.20 2.82
CA LEU A 170 -14.63 6.85 3.36
C LEU A 170 -15.90 6.16 2.84
N SER A 171 -16.69 6.84 2.01
CA SER A 171 -18.03 6.43 1.56
C SER A 171 -18.99 6.08 2.71
N LEU A 172 -18.94 6.83 3.81
CA LEU A 172 -19.86 6.71 4.94
C LEU A 172 -21.11 7.58 4.67
N ASN A 173 -21.94 7.15 3.73
CA ASN A 173 -23.05 7.93 3.17
C ASN A 173 -24.36 7.81 3.96
N SER A 174 -24.45 6.86 4.89
CA SER A 174 -25.61 6.62 5.73
C SER A 174 -25.28 6.59 7.22
N ASN A 175 -26.28 6.92 8.04
CA ASN A 175 -26.17 6.79 9.50
C ASN A 175 -25.80 5.36 9.93
N MET A 176 -26.24 4.35 9.18
CA MET A 176 -25.95 2.95 9.50
C MET A 176 -24.46 2.64 9.27
N GLU A 177 -23.88 3.07 8.15
CA GLU A 177 -22.44 2.91 7.89
C GLU A 177 -21.61 3.63 8.96
N ILE A 178 -21.99 4.86 9.32
CA ILE A 178 -21.33 5.63 10.40
C ILE A 178 -21.42 4.88 11.73
N LEU A 179 -22.58 4.30 12.08
CA LEU A 179 -22.75 3.55 13.32
C LEU A 179 -21.95 2.25 13.35
N ILE A 180 -21.95 1.50 12.24
CA ILE A 180 -21.14 0.28 12.11
C ILE A 180 -19.66 0.61 12.32
N GLU A 181 -19.21 1.68 11.68
CA GLU A 181 -17.84 2.17 11.75
C GLU A 181 -17.45 2.61 13.16
N ALA A 182 -18.32 3.37 13.84
CA ALA A 182 -18.11 3.79 15.22
C ALA A 182 -18.00 2.58 16.18
N VAL A 183 -18.83 1.55 15.99
CA VAL A 183 -18.76 0.32 16.78
C VAL A 183 -17.46 -0.45 16.50
N ALA A 184 -17.00 -0.50 15.25
CA ALA A 184 -15.74 -1.16 14.90
C ALA A 184 -14.53 -0.45 15.54
N LEU A 185 -14.52 0.88 15.53
CA LEU A 185 -13.51 1.71 16.19
C LEU A 185 -13.48 1.53 17.71
N GLU A 186 -14.64 1.48 18.38
CA GLU A 186 -14.68 1.26 19.83
C GLU A 186 -14.16 -0.14 20.20
N LYS A 187 -14.52 -1.18 19.43
CA LYS A 187 -13.96 -2.53 19.60
C LYS A 187 -12.44 -2.56 19.44
N LEU A 188 -11.90 -1.84 18.45
CA LEU A 188 -10.46 -1.74 18.25
C LEU A 188 -9.77 -1.05 19.45
N LYS A 189 -10.39 0.02 19.98
CA LYS A 189 -9.89 0.74 21.15
C LYS A 189 -9.89 -0.14 22.40
N GLU A 190 -10.93 -0.92 22.64
CA GLU A 190 -10.99 -1.89 23.74
C GLU A 190 -9.89 -2.96 23.60
N ASN A 191 -9.76 -3.57 22.42
CA ASN A 191 -8.75 -4.60 22.15
C ASN A 191 -7.32 -4.08 22.36
N THR A 192 -7.02 -2.87 21.88
CA THR A 192 -5.69 -2.25 22.06
C THR A 192 -5.42 -1.86 23.51
N ALA A 193 -6.44 -1.40 24.26
CA ALA A 193 -6.31 -1.13 25.69
C ALA A 193 -6.08 -2.41 26.51
N GLN A 194 -6.70 -3.52 26.13
CA GLN A 194 -6.51 -4.81 26.78
C GLN A 194 -5.14 -5.42 26.48
N ALA A 195 -4.67 -5.35 25.24
CA ALA A 195 -3.33 -5.80 24.85
C ALA A 195 -2.22 -5.08 25.64
N LYS A 196 -2.36 -3.77 25.87
CA LYS A 196 -1.42 -2.96 26.68
C LYS A 196 -1.43 -3.29 28.17
N LYS A 197 -2.47 -3.94 28.69
CA LYS A 197 -2.52 -4.39 30.09
C LYS A 197 -1.84 -5.75 30.31
N ILE A 198 -1.62 -6.49 29.23
CA ILE A 198 -1.08 -7.86 29.26
C ILE A 198 0.40 -7.88 28.85
N ALA A 199 0.88 -6.85 28.13
CA ALA A 199 2.29 -6.60 27.80
C ALA A 199 3.03 -5.89 28.95
#